data_AF-A0A087TCF1-F1
#
_entry.id   AF-A0A087TCF1-F1
#
_cell.length_a   1.000
_cell.length_b   1.000
_cell.length_c   1.000
_cell.angle_alpha   90.00
_cell.angle_beta   90.00
_cell.angle_gamma   90.00
#
_symmetry.space_group_name_H-M   'P 1'
#
loop_
_entity.id
_entity.type
_entity.pdbx_description
1 polymer ?
#
loop_
_entity_poly.entity_id
_entity_poly.type
_entity_poly.pdbx_seq_one_letter_code
_entity_poly.pdbx_strand_id
1 'polypeptide(L)'
;METQQPNKKIRRSSEHDIAKSFTPRDYQIEILEAAKRENVIACLGTGTGKTFIAVMLIREHANEVRLPFAEGGKRIFFLVPTVPLVLQQRDTIDDHTDLKVRGYYGEMDIDSWSKEQWEEQFKNFEVLVMTAEIFRIIVDHAFIPLSKIKLLIIDECHRAQKDHPYRQAMKCFLNIE
;
A
#
# COMPACT_ATOMS: atom_id res chain seq x y z
N MET A 1 -39.21 -16.36 23.70
CA MET A 1 -38.34 -16.88 24.78
C MET A 1 -37.40 -17.86 24.10
N GLU A 2 -36.22 -17.36 23.75
CA GLU A 2 -34.94 -17.71 24.42
C GLU A 2 -34.41 -19.05 23.89
N THR A 3 -33.21 -19.21 23.37
CA THR A 3 -32.01 -18.37 23.26
C THR A 3 -31.08 -19.08 22.28
N GLN A 4 -30.54 -18.35 21.28
CA GLN A 4 -29.36 -18.80 20.54
C GLN A 4 -28.15 -18.71 21.47
N GLN A 5 -27.49 -19.84 21.72
CA GLN A 5 -26.14 -19.85 22.28
C GLN A 5 -25.10 -19.70 21.15
N PRO A 6 -24.01 -18.98 21.40
CA PRO A 6 -23.13 -18.47 20.36
C PRO A 6 -22.14 -19.52 19.88
N ASN A 7 -22.03 -19.65 18.55
CA ASN A 7 -20.97 -20.41 17.89
C ASN A 7 -19.62 -19.74 18.19
N LYS A 8 -18.96 -20.18 19.26
CA LYS A 8 -17.56 -19.87 19.55
C LYS A 8 -16.73 -20.33 18.34
N LYS A 9 -16.21 -19.37 17.57
CA LYS A 9 -15.15 -19.64 16.59
C LYS A 9 -13.94 -20.17 17.37
N ILE A 10 -13.78 -21.49 17.35
CA ILE A 10 -12.63 -22.20 17.91
C ILE A 10 -11.39 -21.68 17.17
N ARG A 11 -10.59 -20.86 17.85
CA ARG A 11 -9.23 -20.54 17.43
C ARG A 11 -8.45 -21.85 17.52
N ARG A 12 -8.17 -22.49 16.38
CA ARG A 12 -7.16 -23.54 16.30
C ARG A 12 -5.80 -22.87 16.43
N SER A 13 -5.21 -23.01 17.60
CA SER A 13 -3.78 -22.89 17.81
C SER A 13 -3.11 -24.14 17.25
N SER A 14 -2.26 -23.97 16.24
CA SER A 14 -1.06 -24.78 16.05
C SER A 14 0.08 -23.81 15.77
N GLU A 15 0.89 -23.60 16.81
CA GLU A 15 2.25 -23.09 16.68
C GLU A 15 3.00 -23.98 15.67
N HIS A 16 3.84 -23.39 14.81
CA HIS A 16 4.57 -24.01 13.68
C HIS A 16 3.85 -24.14 12.33
N ASP A 17 3.05 -23.15 11.92
CA ASP A 17 3.13 -22.76 10.51
C ASP A 17 4.35 -21.86 10.38
N ILE A 18 5.41 -22.42 9.82
CA ILE A 18 6.65 -21.75 9.46
C ILE A 18 6.27 -20.46 8.74
N ALA A 19 6.26 -19.32 9.44
CA ALA A 19 6.51 -18.05 8.79
C ALA A 19 7.85 -18.31 8.10
N LYS A 20 7.83 -18.59 6.79
CA LYS A 20 9.03 -18.88 6.01
C LYS A 20 10.04 -17.85 6.45
N SER A 21 11.07 -18.27 7.19
CA SER A 21 12.12 -17.35 7.62
C SER A 21 12.82 -16.96 6.32
N PHE A 22 12.33 -15.90 5.72
CA PHE A 22 12.78 -15.46 4.42
C PHE A 22 13.98 -14.58 4.70
N THR A 23 15.17 -15.16 4.58
CA THR A 23 16.41 -14.40 4.58
C THR A 23 16.45 -13.60 3.27
N PRO A 24 16.41 -12.26 3.31
CA PRO A 24 16.50 -11.45 2.11
C PRO A 24 17.84 -11.72 1.40
N ARG A 25 17.84 -11.67 0.07
CA ARG A 25 19.07 -11.75 -0.71
C ARG A 25 19.84 -10.43 -0.61
N ASP A 26 21.16 -10.47 -0.76
CA ASP A 26 22.03 -9.29 -0.61
C ASP A 26 21.58 -8.11 -1.49
N TYR A 27 21.24 -8.35 -2.75
CA TYR A 27 20.74 -7.29 -3.64
C TYR A 27 19.41 -6.68 -3.16
N GLN A 28 18.56 -7.44 -2.46
CA GLN A 28 17.30 -6.93 -1.91
C GLN A 28 17.57 -5.99 -0.72
N ILE A 29 18.58 -6.31 0.09
CA ILE A 29 19.05 -5.44 1.18
C ILE A 29 19.67 -4.17 0.63
N GLU A 30 20.52 -4.27 -0.40
CA GLU A 30 21.15 -3.11 -1.03
C GLU A 30 20.10 -2.12 -1.57
N ILE A 31 19.10 -2.64 -2.29
CA ILE A 31 18.00 -1.81 -2.83
C ILE A 31 17.15 -1.22 -1.69
N LEU A 32 16.87 -2.00 -0.63
CA LEU A 32 16.15 -1.50 0.54
C LEU A 32 16.90 -0.34 1.20
N GLU A 33 18.20 -0.49 1.43
CA GLU A 33 19.02 0.53 2.06
C GLU A 33 19.14 1.79 1.21
N ALA A 34 19.19 1.67 -0.12
CA ALA A 34 19.07 2.81 -1.02
C ALA A 34 17.68 3.49 -0.89
N ALA A 35 16.60 2.70 -0.94
CA ALA A 35 15.22 3.20 -0.92
C ALA A 35 14.82 3.86 0.41
N LYS A 36 15.52 3.56 1.52
CA LYS A 36 15.37 4.26 2.80
C LYS A 36 15.91 5.69 2.78
N ARG A 37 16.81 6.01 1.85
CA ARG A 37 17.50 7.30 1.76
C ARG A 37 17.03 8.16 0.60
N GLU A 38 16.66 7.55 -0.52
CA GLU A 38 16.32 8.25 -1.75
C GLU A 38 15.28 7.50 -2.59
N ASN A 39 14.78 8.17 -3.65
CA ASN A 39 13.84 7.58 -4.60
C ASN A 39 14.56 6.57 -5.51
N VAL A 40 14.05 5.34 -5.59
CA VAL A 40 14.69 4.23 -6.31
C VAL A 40 13.78 3.66 -7.39
N ILE A 41 14.34 3.42 -8.58
CA ILE A 41 13.75 2.55 -9.61
C ILE A 41 14.48 1.21 -9.58
N ALA A 42 13.82 0.17 -9.06
CA ALA A 42 14.38 -1.17 -8.95
C ALA A 42 14.17 -1.99 -10.25
N CYS A 43 15.17 -1.95 -11.15
CA CYS A 43 15.17 -2.68 -12.42
C CYS A 43 15.55 -4.16 -12.25
N LEU A 44 14.63 -4.98 -11.75
CA LEU A 44 14.84 -6.42 -11.55
C LEU A 44 13.90 -7.28 -12.42
N GLY A 45 14.38 -8.46 -12.83
CA GLY A 45 13.59 -9.44 -13.57
C GLY A 45 12.33 -9.91 -12.82
N THR A 46 11.41 -10.58 -13.51
CA THR A 46 10.24 -11.22 -12.87
C THR A 46 10.69 -12.35 -11.94
N GLY A 47 9.93 -12.62 -10.88
CA GLY A 47 10.27 -13.68 -9.92
C GLY A 47 11.45 -13.39 -8.97
N THR A 48 12.11 -12.23 -9.10
CA THR A 48 13.24 -11.83 -8.24
C THR A 48 12.82 -11.28 -6.87
N GLY A 49 11.51 -11.25 -6.57
CA GLY A 49 11.00 -10.80 -5.26
C GLY A 49 10.95 -9.29 -5.10
N LYS A 50 10.60 -8.53 -6.16
CA LYS A 50 10.38 -7.07 -6.09
C LYS A 50 9.35 -6.68 -5.03
N THR A 51 8.21 -7.39 -4.97
CA THR A 51 7.20 -7.18 -3.92
C THR A 51 7.78 -7.30 -2.53
N PHE A 52 8.73 -8.23 -2.33
CA PHE A 52 9.32 -8.43 -1.00
C PHE A 52 10.20 -7.25 -0.58
N ILE A 53 10.92 -6.62 -1.51
CA ILE A 53 11.65 -5.36 -1.25
C ILE A 53 10.67 -4.27 -0.80
N ALA A 54 9.53 -4.14 -1.49
CA ALA A 54 8.49 -3.19 -1.11
C ALA A 54 7.91 -3.47 0.28
N VAL A 55 7.65 -4.73 0.63
CA VAL A 55 7.19 -5.14 1.96
C VAL A 55 8.21 -4.77 3.04
N MET A 56 9.51 -5.04 2.81
CA MET A 56 10.55 -4.64 3.76
C MET A 56 10.56 -3.11 3.95
N LEU A 57 10.47 -2.33 2.87
CA LEU A 57 10.43 -0.88 2.94
C LEU A 57 9.19 -0.35 3.68
N ILE A 58 8.02 -0.98 3.49
CA ILE A 58 6.80 -0.67 4.24
C ILE A 58 7.03 -0.86 5.74
N ARG A 59 7.69 -1.97 6.14
CA ARG A 59 7.97 -2.26 7.55
C ARG A 59 8.91 -1.24 8.18
N GLU A 60 9.93 -0.79 7.44
CA GLU A 60 10.85 0.26 7.92
C GLU A 60 10.11 1.57 8.26
N HIS A 61 9.01 1.87 7.56
CA HIS A 61 8.18 3.05 7.80
C HIS A 61 6.96 2.81 8.70
N ALA A 62 6.78 1.61 9.25
CA ALA A 62 5.60 1.23 10.04
C ALA A 62 5.35 2.18 11.22
N ASN A 63 6.40 2.60 11.93
CA ASN A 63 6.28 3.48 13.09
C ASN A 63 5.69 4.85 12.74
N GLU A 64 6.01 5.40 11.56
CA GLU A 64 5.54 6.71 11.14
C GLU A 64 4.07 6.70 10.67
N VAL A 65 3.61 5.55 10.20
CA VAL A 65 2.26 5.40 9.61
C VAL A 65 1.24 4.90 10.62
N ARG A 66 1.69 4.26 11.71
CA ARG A 66 0.84 3.84 12.84
C ARG A 66 0.25 5.00 13.65
N LEU A 67 0.83 6.18 13.56
CA LEU A 67 0.24 7.36 14.18
C LEU A 67 -1.18 7.58 13.64
N PRO A 68 -2.15 7.97 14.48
CA PRO A 68 -3.48 8.32 14.01
C PRO A 68 -3.41 9.39 12.93
N PHE A 69 -4.21 9.24 11.87
CA PHE A 69 -4.16 10.17 10.72
C PHE A 69 -4.40 11.62 11.16
N ALA A 70 -5.34 11.82 12.10
CA ALA A 70 -5.68 13.11 12.69
C ALA A 70 -4.53 13.73 13.50
N GLU A 71 -3.60 12.91 14.02
CA GLU A 71 -2.50 13.33 14.89
C GLU A 71 -1.17 13.50 14.14
N GLY A 72 -1.21 13.59 12.82
CA GLY A 72 0.02 13.72 12.03
C GLY A 72 0.42 12.44 11.29
N GLY A 73 -0.24 11.31 11.55
CA GLY A 73 0.03 10.04 10.86
C GLY A 73 -0.02 10.15 9.34
N LYS A 74 0.91 9.46 8.70
CA LYS A 74 1.07 9.44 7.24
C LYS A 74 0.63 8.11 6.65
N ARG A 75 0.46 8.04 5.32
CA ARG A 75 -0.03 6.84 4.62
C ARG A 75 0.90 6.38 3.52
N ILE A 76 0.90 5.07 3.30
CA ILE A 76 1.64 4.43 2.21
C ILE A 76 0.65 4.07 1.11
N PHE A 77 1.02 4.40 -0.12
CA PHE A 77 0.25 4.05 -1.31
C PHE A 77 1.05 3.05 -2.15
N PHE A 78 0.40 1.95 -2.53
CA PHE A 78 0.96 0.95 -3.41
C PHE A 78 0.11 0.89 -4.68
N LEU A 79 0.67 1.36 -5.80
CA LEU A 79 -0.02 1.44 -7.07
C LEU A 79 0.31 0.25 -7.96
N VAL A 80 -0.73 -0.42 -8.45
CA VAL A 80 -0.64 -1.56 -9.36
C VAL A 80 -1.44 -1.32 -10.63
N PRO A 81 -1.13 -2.01 -11.74
CA PRO A 81 -1.76 -1.70 -13.01
C PRO A 81 -3.15 -2.33 -13.18
N THR A 82 -3.51 -3.36 -12.40
CA THR A 82 -4.77 -4.10 -12.60
C THR A 82 -5.44 -4.46 -11.27
N VAL A 83 -6.76 -4.67 -11.30
CA VAL A 83 -7.55 -5.06 -10.12
C VAL A 83 -7.11 -6.40 -9.50
N PRO A 84 -6.81 -7.47 -10.25
CA PRO A 84 -6.28 -8.70 -9.66
C PRO A 84 -4.98 -8.47 -8.88
N LEU A 85 -4.11 -7.57 -9.36
CA LEU A 85 -2.89 -7.21 -8.65
C LEU A 85 -3.17 -6.39 -7.39
N VAL A 86 -4.28 -5.62 -7.34
CA VAL A 86 -4.66 -4.91 -6.10
C VAL A 86 -4.90 -5.93 -5.00
N LEU A 87 -5.67 -6.97 -5.28
CA LEU A 87 -5.99 -8.02 -4.31
C LEU A 87 -4.74 -8.81 -3.92
N GLN A 88 -3.95 -9.24 -4.91
CA GLN A 88 -2.73 -10.01 -4.67
C GLN A 88 -1.69 -9.25 -3.83
N GLN A 89 -1.44 -7.97 -4.14
CA GLN A 89 -0.45 -7.19 -3.40
C GLN A 89 -0.99 -6.77 -2.03
N ARG A 90 -2.29 -6.49 -1.89
CA ARG A 90 -2.94 -6.29 -0.58
C ARG A 90 -2.67 -7.48 0.32
N ASP A 91 -3.00 -8.69 -0.14
CA ASP A 91 -2.84 -9.91 0.65
C ASP A 91 -1.38 -10.17 0.99
N THR A 92 -0.47 -9.96 0.03
CA THR A 92 0.96 -10.12 0.28
C THR A 92 1.45 -9.16 1.37
N ILE A 93 1.00 -7.90 1.38
CA ILE A 93 1.42 -6.92 2.41
C ILE A 93 0.76 -7.24 3.75
N ASP A 94 -0.52 -7.61 3.77
CA ASP A 94 -1.28 -7.96 4.98
C ASP A 94 -0.69 -9.20 5.67
N ASP A 95 -0.30 -10.22 4.89
CA ASP A 95 0.33 -11.45 5.41
C ASP A 95 1.72 -11.24 6.00
N HIS A 96 2.43 -10.17 5.61
CA HIS A 96 3.83 -9.94 5.97
C HIS A 96 4.07 -8.70 6.84
N THR A 97 3.00 -7.99 7.21
CA THR A 97 3.05 -6.82 8.08
C THR A 97 1.92 -6.90 9.11
N ASP A 98 1.99 -6.09 10.16
CA ASP A 98 0.92 -5.93 11.15
C ASP A 98 0.16 -4.60 10.95
N LEU A 99 0.32 -3.98 9.77
CA LEU A 99 -0.36 -2.76 9.37
C LEU A 99 -1.74 -3.11 8.81
N LYS A 100 -2.71 -2.21 8.94
CA LYS A 100 -4.03 -2.36 8.33
C LYS A 100 -3.94 -1.97 6.86
N VAL A 101 -4.13 -2.97 6.00
CA VAL A 101 -4.03 -2.81 4.54
C VAL A 101 -5.43 -2.85 3.91
N ARG A 102 -5.70 -1.97 2.94
CA ARG A 102 -6.93 -2.06 2.13
C ARG A 102 -6.65 -1.90 0.65
N GLY A 103 -7.34 -2.73 -0.14
CA GLY A 103 -7.37 -2.66 -1.60
C GLY A 103 -8.53 -1.79 -2.10
N TYR A 104 -8.30 -1.02 -3.17
CA TYR A 104 -9.27 -0.13 -3.80
C TYR A 104 -9.29 -0.33 -5.33
N TYR A 105 -10.49 -0.50 -5.90
CA TYR A 105 -10.71 -0.77 -7.32
C TYR A 105 -12.09 -0.26 -7.78
N GLY A 106 -12.27 -0.05 -9.08
CA GLY A 106 -13.39 0.72 -9.65
C GLY A 106 -14.81 0.20 -9.32
N GLU A 107 -14.98 -1.09 -9.05
CA GLU A 107 -16.28 -1.66 -8.65
C GLU A 107 -16.77 -1.19 -7.27
N MET A 108 -15.94 -0.47 -6.51
CA MET A 108 -16.29 0.11 -5.22
C MET A 108 -16.96 1.49 -5.31
N ASP A 109 -17.33 1.93 -6.52
CA ASP A 109 -17.93 3.24 -6.81
C ASP A 109 -17.14 4.41 -6.22
N ILE A 110 -15.81 4.32 -6.31
CA ILE A 110 -14.89 5.25 -5.65
C ILE A 110 -14.99 6.66 -6.23
N ASP A 111 -15.40 6.77 -7.49
CA ASP A 111 -15.53 8.05 -8.19
C ASP A 111 -16.64 8.93 -7.56
N SER A 112 -17.58 8.32 -6.84
CA SER A 112 -18.66 9.04 -6.13
C SER A 112 -18.31 9.38 -4.68
N TRP A 113 -17.16 8.92 -4.16
CA TRP A 113 -16.83 9.08 -2.75
C TRP A 113 -16.54 10.54 -2.39
N SER A 114 -17.13 10.98 -1.30
CA SER A 114 -16.88 12.29 -0.71
C SER A 114 -15.51 12.35 -0.03
N LYS A 115 -15.09 13.58 0.30
CA LYS A 115 -13.87 13.82 1.07
C LYS A 115 -13.93 13.10 2.43
N GLU A 116 -15.08 13.10 3.08
CA GLU A 116 -15.28 12.47 4.40
C GLU A 116 -15.11 10.95 4.33
N GLN A 117 -15.59 10.31 3.25
CA GLN A 117 -15.41 8.88 3.04
C GLN A 117 -13.93 8.51 2.85
N TRP A 118 -13.18 9.34 2.11
CA TRP A 118 -11.73 9.17 1.97
C TRP A 118 -10.98 9.43 3.28
N GLU A 119 -11.36 10.47 4.03
CA GLU A 119 -10.79 10.73 5.36
C GLU A 119 -11.01 9.55 6.31
N GLU A 120 -12.17 8.88 6.26
CA GLU A 120 -12.42 7.66 7.02
C GLU A 120 -11.48 6.53 6.61
N GLN A 121 -11.22 6.36 5.30
CA GLN A 121 -10.24 5.38 4.84
C GLN A 121 -8.85 5.67 5.40
N PHE A 122 -8.41 6.93 5.33
CA PHE A 122 -7.11 7.32 5.86
C PHE A 122 -7.06 7.15 7.37
N LYS A 123 -8.15 7.36 8.11
CA LYS A 123 -8.18 7.08 9.56
C LYS A 123 -8.03 5.59 9.88
N ASN A 124 -8.59 4.71 9.04
CA ASN A 124 -8.72 3.28 9.34
C ASN A 124 -7.59 2.40 8.80
N PHE A 125 -6.89 2.81 7.74
CA PHE A 125 -5.87 2.00 7.07
C PHE A 125 -4.55 2.76 6.94
N GLU A 126 -3.42 2.08 7.19
CA GLU A 126 -2.08 2.66 7.05
C GLU A 126 -1.51 2.47 5.64
N VAL A 127 -1.86 1.37 4.97
CA VAL A 127 -1.41 1.03 3.61
C VAL A 127 -2.61 0.90 2.68
N LEU A 128 -2.61 1.67 1.60
CA LEU A 128 -3.66 1.70 0.60
C LEU A 128 -3.12 1.16 -0.74
N VAL A 129 -3.64 0.01 -1.18
CA VAL A 129 -3.28 -0.62 -2.44
C VAL A 129 -4.35 -0.30 -3.48
N MET A 130 -3.97 0.25 -4.63
CA MET A 130 -4.96 0.72 -5.61
C MET A 130 -4.43 0.77 -7.03
N THR A 131 -5.32 0.98 -7.99
CA THR A 131 -4.91 1.33 -9.35
C THR A 131 -4.43 2.78 -9.40
N ALA A 132 -3.58 3.08 -10.38
CA ALA A 132 -3.09 4.43 -10.62
C ALA A 132 -4.21 5.46 -10.87
N GLU A 133 -5.32 5.03 -11.47
CA GLU A 133 -6.46 5.90 -11.77
C GLU A 133 -7.14 6.40 -10.49
N ILE A 134 -7.34 5.51 -9.52
CA ILE A 134 -7.92 5.88 -8.22
C ILE A 134 -7.01 6.86 -7.49
N PHE A 135 -5.70 6.59 -7.50
CA PHE A 135 -4.75 7.51 -6.88
C PHE A 135 -4.76 8.88 -7.56
N ARG A 136 -4.87 8.94 -8.90
CA ARG A 136 -5.02 10.19 -9.66
C ARG A 136 -6.24 10.98 -9.17
N ILE A 137 -7.39 10.32 -9.01
CA ILE A 137 -8.62 10.96 -8.51
C ILE A 137 -8.39 11.55 -7.11
N ILE A 138 -7.74 10.80 -6.21
CA ILE A 138 -7.43 11.25 -4.85
C ILE A 138 -6.59 12.53 -4.84
N VAL A 139 -5.53 12.58 -5.67
CA VAL A 139 -4.63 13.74 -5.71
C VAL A 139 -5.24 14.92 -6.47
N ASP A 140 -5.95 14.68 -7.58
CA ASP A 140 -6.59 15.72 -8.39
C ASP A 140 -7.68 16.46 -7.60
N HIS A 141 -8.41 15.76 -6.73
CA HIS A 141 -9.41 16.34 -5.85
C HIS A 141 -8.85 16.79 -4.50
N ALA A 142 -7.53 16.67 -4.29
CA ALA A 142 -6.85 17.03 -3.05
C ALA A 142 -7.47 16.38 -1.78
N PHE A 143 -7.93 15.13 -1.89
CA PHE A 143 -8.49 14.40 -0.75
C PHE A 143 -7.45 14.09 0.34
N ILE A 144 -6.17 14.02 -0.05
CA ILE A 144 -5.05 13.91 0.88
C ILE A 144 -3.98 14.97 0.57
N PRO A 145 -3.46 15.68 1.57
CA PRO A 145 -2.27 16.52 1.38
C PRO A 145 -1.06 15.64 1.01
N LEU A 146 -0.25 16.06 0.03
CA LEU A 146 0.94 15.28 -0.37
C LEU A 146 1.93 15.09 0.78
N SER A 147 2.00 16.02 1.74
CA SER A 147 2.82 15.91 2.96
C SER A 147 2.39 14.78 3.91
N LYS A 148 1.17 14.26 3.75
CA LYS A 148 0.62 13.11 4.48
C LYS A 148 0.90 11.77 3.78
N ILE A 149 1.51 11.79 2.60
CA ILE A 149 1.99 10.59 1.92
C ILE A 149 3.40 10.31 2.43
N LYS A 150 3.61 9.15 3.05
CA LYS A 150 4.93 8.75 3.54
C LYS A 150 5.76 8.11 2.44
N LEU A 151 5.14 7.22 1.68
CA LEU A 151 5.79 6.40 0.66
C LEU A 151 4.79 6.12 -0.46
N LEU A 152 5.26 6.24 -1.70
CA LEU A 152 4.53 5.86 -2.91
C LEU A 152 5.33 4.77 -3.62
N ILE A 153 4.74 3.58 -3.72
CA ILE A 153 5.32 2.42 -4.40
C ILE A 153 4.54 2.22 -5.70
N ILE A 154 5.24 2.12 -6.83
CA ILE A 154 4.62 1.94 -8.15
C ILE A 154 5.12 0.63 -8.76
N ASP A 155 4.24 -0.37 -8.79
CA ASP A 155 4.52 -1.62 -9.49
C ASP A 155 4.44 -1.42 -11.01
N GLU A 156 5.28 -2.11 -11.75
CA GLU A 156 5.42 -1.95 -13.21
C GLU A 156 5.55 -0.48 -13.67
N CYS A 157 6.34 0.32 -12.92
CA CYS A 157 6.52 1.75 -13.16
C CYS A 157 7.02 2.11 -14.57
N HIS A 158 7.65 1.17 -15.29
CA HIS A 158 8.04 1.33 -16.69
C HIS A 158 6.85 1.64 -17.63
N ARG A 159 5.61 1.38 -17.19
CA ARG A 159 4.37 1.73 -17.90
C ARG A 159 4.06 3.23 -17.86
N ALA A 160 4.74 4.03 -17.02
CA ALA A 160 4.54 5.46 -16.87
C ALA A 160 5.02 6.29 -18.08
N GLN A 161 4.50 5.98 -19.26
CA GLN A 161 4.83 6.61 -20.54
C GLN A 161 3.61 7.31 -21.12
N LYS A 162 3.83 8.31 -21.99
CA LYS A 162 2.76 9.03 -22.70
C LYS A 162 1.71 9.56 -21.72
N ASP A 163 0.44 9.21 -21.91
CA ASP A 163 -0.66 9.66 -21.05
C ASP A 163 -1.11 8.58 -20.05
N HIS A 164 -0.24 7.60 -19.74
CA HIS A 164 -0.56 6.55 -18.79
C HIS A 164 -0.91 7.13 -17.40
N PRO A 165 -1.91 6.59 -16.67
CA PRO A 165 -2.33 7.08 -15.37
C PRO A 165 -1.18 7.25 -14.35
N TYR A 166 -0.17 6.38 -14.36
CA TYR A 166 1.04 6.57 -13.53
C TYR A 166 1.74 7.91 -13.77
N ARG A 167 1.90 8.34 -15.03
CA ARG A 167 2.52 9.64 -15.31
C ARG A 167 1.65 10.77 -14.79
N GLN A 168 0.33 10.67 -14.97
CA GLN A 168 -0.61 11.69 -14.51
C GLN A 168 -0.61 11.80 -12.99
N ALA A 169 -0.67 10.67 -12.29
CA ALA A 169 -0.53 10.56 -10.83
C ALA A 169 0.75 11.21 -10.29
N MET A 170 1.85 11.16 -11.03
CA MET A 170 3.12 11.76 -10.61
C MET A 170 3.21 13.27 -10.87
N LYS A 171 2.34 13.86 -11.70
CA LYS A 171 2.43 15.29 -12.04
C LYS A 171 2.30 16.20 -10.82
N CYS A 172 1.48 15.81 -9.83
CA CYS A 172 1.31 16.60 -8.60
C CYS A 172 2.59 16.67 -7.75
N PHE A 173 3.55 15.76 -7.94
CA PHE A 173 4.82 15.74 -7.21
C PHE A 173 5.93 16.58 -7.87
N LEU A 174 5.75 17.05 -9.10
CA LEU A 174 6.80 17.78 -9.84
C LEU A 174 7.01 19.22 -9.33
N ASN A 175 6.06 19.77 -8.59
CA ASN A 175 6.08 21.16 -8.11
C ASN A 175 6.20 21.25 -6.58
N ILE A 176 6.66 20.17 -5.92
CA ILE A 176 6.93 20.18 -4.49
C ILE A 176 8.39 20.63 -4.33
N GLU A 177 8.58 21.88 -3.88
CA GLU A 177 9.89 22.43 -3.49
C GLU A 177 10.37 21.91 -2.14
#